data_AF-A0AAP2WL69-F1
#
_entry.id   AF-A0AAP2WL69-F1
#
_cell.length_a   1.000
_cell.length_b   1.000
_cell.length_c   1.000
_cell.angle_alpha   90.00
_cell.angle_beta   90.00
_cell.angle_gamma   90.00
#
_symmetry.space_group_name_H-M   'P 1'
#
loop_
_entity.id
_entity.type
_entity.pdbx_description
1 polymer ?
#
loop_
_entity_poly.entity_id
_entity_poly.type
_entity_poly.pdbx_seq_one_letter_code
_entity_poly.pdbx_strand_id
1 'polypeptide(L)'
;FAYDLRLTSSRPLVLQGDRGYSRKSDQGQASYYYSQPFFTASGSVSIDGKVYQVTGPAWLDREWSSQPLAASQTGWDWFSLHLDGGEQLMLFRVRQKDGSGYLTGTWIDPQGVTQTLHNADIQLTPLATTEIDERRIPTRWSLKIPGKGLDITTQAVNPKAWMDLNIPYWEGPVKFEGGVGYLEMTGY
;
A
#
# COMPACT_ATOMS: atom_id res chain seq x y z
N PHE A 1 11.40 -6.23 -20.59
CA PHE A 1 12.20 -5.36 -19.70
C PHE A 1 13.01 -6.24 -18.76
N ALA A 2 14.06 -5.71 -18.14
CA ALA A 2 14.83 -6.38 -17.08
C ALA A 2 15.28 -5.36 -16.03
N TYR A 3 15.54 -5.78 -14.79
CA TYR A 3 16.07 -4.91 -13.75
C TYR A 3 17.08 -5.66 -12.87
N ASP A 4 18.08 -4.94 -12.40
CA ASP A 4 19.03 -5.38 -11.38
C ASP A 4 19.14 -4.24 -10.36
N LEU A 5 18.50 -4.43 -9.21
CA LEU A 5 18.35 -3.42 -8.17
C LEU A 5 18.87 -3.95 -6.85
N ARG A 6 19.72 -3.17 -6.20
CA ARG A 6 20.15 -3.39 -4.83
C ARG A 6 19.29 -2.55 -3.89
N LEU A 7 18.61 -3.20 -2.95
CA LEU A 7 17.87 -2.55 -1.87
C LEU A 7 18.76 -2.46 -0.63
N THR A 8 18.96 -1.26 -0.11
CA THR A 8 19.77 -1.03 1.10
C THR A 8 19.03 -0.17 2.09
N SER A 9 19.13 -0.50 3.37
CA SER A 9 18.67 0.35 4.47
C SER A 9 19.63 0.24 5.64
N SER A 10 19.83 1.35 6.35
CA SER A 10 20.52 1.40 7.65
C SER A 10 19.55 1.40 8.83
N ARG A 11 18.24 1.34 8.56
CA ARG A 11 17.17 1.42 9.56
C ARG A 11 16.58 0.04 9.86
N PRO A 12 16.10 -0.19 11.09
CA PRO A 12 15.42 -1.43 11.43
C PRO A 12 14.15 -1.61 10.60
N LEU A 13 13.72 -2.87 10.48
CA LEU A 13 12.39 -3.18 9.97
C LEU A 13 11.30 -2.64 10.91
N VAL A 14 10.10 -2.50 10.38
CA VAL A 14 8.93 -2.02 11.10
C VAL A 14 7.95 -3.16 11.30
N LEU A 15 7.66 -3.50 12.56
CA LEU A 15 6.65 -4.49 12.89
C LEU A 15 5.25 -3.86 12.78
N GLN A 16 4.35 -4.53 12.07
CA GLN A 16 2.97 -4.08 11.90
C GLN A 16 2.07 -4.58 13.04
N GLY A 17 0.96 -3.90 13.30
CA GLY A 17 0.01 -4.28 14.35
C GLY A 17 0.61 -4.28 15.76
N ASP A 18 0.23 -5.24 16.61
CA ASP A 18 0.85 -5.43 17.93
C ASP A 18 2.12 -6.28 17.78
N ARG A 19 3.27 -5.60 17.66
CA ARG A 19 4.61 -6.22 17.61
C ARG A 19 4.71 -7.34 16.55
N GLY A 20 4.12 -7.10 15.38
CA GLY A 20 4.13 -8.01 14.24
C GLY A 20 2.83 -8.79 14.08
N TYR A 21 1.98 -8.86 15.12
CA TYR A 21 0.66 -9.47 15.01
C TYR A 21 -0.34 -8.46 14.45
N SER A 22 -0.70 -8.64 13.17
CA SER A 22 -1.57 -7.71 12.43
C SER A 22 -2.94 -8.33 12.19
N ARG A 23 -3.98 -7.74 12.80
CA ARG A 23 -5.38 -8.15 12.63
C ARG A 23 -5.91 -7.64 11.30
N LYS A 24 -6.64 -8.48 10.57
CA LYS A 24 -7.28 -8.15 9.28
C LYS A 24 -8.79 -7.94 9.38
N SER A 25 -9.37 -8.22 10.54
CA SER A 25 -10.80 -8.10 10.81
C SER A 25 -11.10 -8.07 12.32
N ASP A 26 -12.37 -7.82 12.63
CA ASP A 26 -12.92 -7.99 13.99
C ASP A 26 -13.30 -9.44 14.35
N GLN A 27 -13.24 -10.35 13.38
CA GLN A 27 -13.54 -11.77 13.58
C GLN A 27 -12.30 -12.62 13.90
N GLY A 28 -11.15 -11.97 14.13
CA GLY A 28 -9.95 -12.62 14.63
C GLY A 28 -8.97 -13.13 13.57
N GLN A 29 -9.24 -12.94 12.27
CA GLN A 29 -8.23 -13.22 11.24
C GLN A 29 -7.02 -12.29 11.42
N ALA A 30 -5.82 -12.86 11.40
CA ALA A 30 -4.58 -12.13 11.59
C ALA A 30 -3.40 -12.78 10.86
N SER A 31 -2.35 -12.00 10.66
CA SER A 31 -1.06 -12.44 10.13
C SER A 31 0.07 -12.02 11.04
N TYR A 32 1.23 -12.66 10.88
CA TYR A 32 2.49 -12.02 11.23
C TYR A 32 2.98 -11.17 10.07
N TYR A 33 3.32 -9.92 10.35
CA TYR A 33 3.56 -8.92 9.32
C TYR A 33 4.62 -7.89 9.76
N TYR A 34 5.63 -7.70 8.93
CA TYR A 34 6.54 -6.56 9.01
C TYR A 34 6.81 -5.93 7.63
N SER A 35 7.29 -4.70 7.67
CA SER A 35 7.72 -3.94 6.50
C SER A 35 9.18 -3.49 6.64
N GLN A 36 9.83 -3.21 5.51
CA GLN A 36 11.05 -2.40 5.45
C GLN A 36 10.78 -1.20 4.54
N PRO A 37 10.26 -0.09 5.12
CA PRO A 37 9.83 1.08 4.35
C PRO A 37 11.00 2.02 4.00
N PHE A 38 12.16 1.83 4.63
CA PHE A 38 13.33 2.71 4.50
C PHE A 38 14.35 2.18 3.50
N PHE A 39 13.94 1.32 2.55
CA PHE A 39 14.86 0.88 1.51
C PHE A 39 15.08 2.00 0.50
N THR A 40 16.35 2.20 0.14
CA THR A 40 16.72 2.86 -1.11
C THR A 40 17.07 1.78 -2.13
N ALA A 41 16.36 1.79 -3.25
CA ALA A 41 16.73 1.02 -4.42
C ALA A 41 17.75 1.80 -5.24
N SER A 42 18.82 1.14 -5.68
CA SER A 42 19.72 1.67 -6.70
C SER A 42 20.19 0.56 -7.63
N GLY A 43 20.39 0.88 -8.91
CA GLY A 43 20.84 -0.08 -9.91
C GLY A 43 20.37 0.28 -11.31
N SER A 44 20.02 -0.73 -12.10
CA SER A 44 19.69 -0.55 -13.52
C SER A 44 18.34 -1.13 -13.92
N VAL A 45 17.68 -0.46 -14.86
CA VAL A 45 16.48 -0.95 -15.54
C VAL A 45 16.74 -0.92 -17.04
N SER A 46 16.41 -2.01 -17.73
CA SER A 46 16.55 -2.18 -19.17
C SER A 46 15.19 -2.23 -19.85
N ILE A 47 14.92 -1.27 -20.73
CA ILE A 47 13.67 -1.15 -21.51
C ILE A 47 14.06 -1.00 -22.98
N ASP A 48 13.50 -1.83 -23.85
CA ASP A 48 13.72 -1.82 -25.30
C ASP A 48 15.21 -1.75 -25.71
N GLY A 49 16.05 -2.51 -24.99
CA GLY A 49 17.49 -2.58 -25.22
C GLY A 49 18.31 -1.41 -24.66
N LYS A 50 17.66 -0.40 -24.07
CA LYS A 50 18.33 0.73 -23.41
C LYS A 50 18.38 0.55 -21.90
N VAL A 51 19.56 0.77 -21.33
CA VAL A 51 19.81 0.70 -19.87
C VAL A 51 19.70 2.09 -19.25
N TYR A 52 18.97 2.18 -18.14
CA TYR A 52 18.77 3.36 -17.34
C TYR A 52 19.31 3.11 -15.93
N GLN A 53 20.17 4.00 -15.43
CA GLN A 53 20.56 3.99 -14.01
C GLN A 53 19.46 4.67 -13.20
N VAL A 54 19.00 4.01 -12.15
CA VAL A 54 17.88 4.48 -11.33
C VAL A 54 18.23 4.45 -9.86
N THR A 55 17.61 5.35 -9.12
CA THR A 55 17.63 5.37 -7.66
C THR A 55 16.30 5.89 -7.15
N GLY A 56 15.85 5.43 -5.98
CA GLY A 56 14.61 5.89 -5.38
C GLY A 56 14.22 5.12 -4.12
N PRO A 57 13.17 5.56 -3.43
CA PRO A 57 12.62 4.81 -2.30
C PRO A 57 12.04 3.48 -2.78
N ALA A 58 12.10 2.48 -1.91
CA ALA A 58 11.49 1.17 -2.09
C ALA A 58 10.85 0.71 -0.78
N TRP A 59 9.89 -0.20 -0.93
CA TRP A 59 9.17 -0.80 0.19
C TRP A 59 9.22 -2.32 0.04
N LEU A 60 9.42 -3.02 1.16
CA LEU A 60 9.24 -4.47 1.24
C LEU A 60 8.19 -4.77 2.29
N ASP A 61 7.28 -5.67 1.95
CA ASP A 61 6.37 -6.30 2.89
C ASP A 61 6.62 -7.80 2.98
N ARG A 62 6.52 -8.33 4.20
CA ARG A 62 6.64 -9.75 4.50
C ARG A 62 5.53 -10.15 5.44
N GLU A 63 4.59 -10.92 4.90
CA GLU A 63 3.41 -11.36 5.60
C GLU A 63 3.24 -12.88 5.50
N TRP A 64 2.81 -13.51 6.59
CA TRP A 64 2.42 -14.92 6.59
C TRP A 64 1.27 -15.18 7.58
N SER A 65 0.31 -16.00 7.14
CA SER A 65 -0.82 -16.48 7.94
C SER A 65 -1.19 -17.90 7.53
N SER A 66 -1.95 -18.60 8.37
CA SER A 66 -2.56 -19.90 8.05
C SER A 66 -4.04 -19.78 7.65
N GLN A 67 -4.55 -18.55 7.53
CA GLN A 67 -5.96 -18.27 7.25
C GLN A 67 -6.07 -17.40 6.00
N PRO A 68 -6.75 -17.87 4.94
CA PRO A 68 -7.09 -17.02 3.80
C PRO A 68 -8.16 -15.99 4.20
N LEU A 69 -8.46 -15.06 3.28
CA LEU A 69 -9.60 -14.16 3.44
C LEU A 69 -10.91 -14.94 3.62
N ALA A 70 -11.79 -14.42 4.46
CA ALA A 70 -13.11 -14.98 4.70
C ALA A 70 -14.02 -14.79 3.46
N ALA A 71 -14.99 -15.69 3.24
CA ALA A 71 -15.89 -15.63 2.09
C ALA A 71 -16.81 -14.38 2.04
N SER A 72 -16.93 -13.65 3.15
CA SER A 72 -17.62 -12.36 3.22
C SER A 72 -16.78 -11.19 2.71
N GLN A 73 -15.47 -11.37 2.56
CA GLN A 73 -14.53 -10.35 2.10
C GLN A 73 -14.47 -10.36 0.58
N THR A 74 -14.67 -9.18 -0.02
CA THR A 74 -14.76 -9.05 -1.48
C THR A 74 -13.43 -8.68 -2.13
N GLY A 75 -12.44 -8.25 -1.34
CA GLY A 75 -11.13 -7.82 -1.80
C GLY A 75 -10.50 -6.82 -0.84
N TRP A 76 -9.34 -6.27 -1.20
CA TRP A 76 -8.67 -5.23 -0.41
C TRP A 76 -8.22 -4.04 -1.25
N ASP A 77 -7.93 -2.95 -0.55
CA ASP A 77 -7.20 -1.78 -1.03
C ASP A 77 -6.01 -1.59 -0.10
N TRP A 78 -4.79 -1.62 -0.62
CA TRP A 78 -3.55 -1.50 0.16
C TRP A 78 -2.70 -0.36 -0.38
N PHE A 79 -2.15 0.45 0.52
CA PHE A 79 -1.29 1.57 0.21
C PHE A 79 0.01 1.47 1.01
N SER A 80 1.14 1.74 0.37
CA SER A 80 2.40 2.13 1.01
C SER A 80 2.84 3.48 0.49
N LEU A 81 2.94 4.48 1.36
CA LEU A 81 3.29 5.84 0.97
C LEU A 81 4.55 6.30 1.68
N HIS A 82 5.42 6.99 0.94
CA HIS A 82 6.53 7.79 1.44
C HIS A 82 6.11 9.25 1.40
N LEU A 83 6.08 9.92 2.55
CA LEU A 83 5.80 11.34 2.67
C LEU A 83 7.11 12.13 2.64
N ASP A 84 7.10 13.32 2.05
CA ASP A 84 8.28 14.19 1.92
C ASP A 84 8.81 14.67 3.29
N GLY A 85 7.96 14.67 4.32
CA GLY A 85 8.35 14.94 5.71
C GLY A 85 9.22 13.84 6.35
N GLY A 86 9.40 12.71 5.65
CA GLY A 86 10.18 11.57 6.10
C GLY A 86 9.37 10.52 6.84
N GLU A 87 8.05 10.72 6.99
CA GLU A 87 7.13 9.70 7.47
C GLU A 87 6.76 8.70 6.39
N GLN A 88 6.29 7.54 6.83
CA GLN A 88 5.71 6.53 5.96
C GLN A 88 4.36 6.10 6.47
N LEU A 89 3.51 5.67 5.53
CA LEU A 89 2.17 5.20 5.83
C LEU A 89 1.94 3.87 5.12
N MET A 90 1.68 2.83 5.90
CA MET A 90 1.01 1.64 5.40
C MET A 90 -0.47 1.73 5.77
N LEU A 91 -1.35 1.51 4.80
CA LEU A 91 -2.78 1.50 5.04
C LEU A 91 -3.39 0.34 4.29
N PHE A 92 -4.32 -0.37 4.91
CA PHE A 92 -5.10 -1.37 4.21
C PHE A 92 -6.57 -1.33 4.61
N ARG A 93 -7.41 -1.58 3.60
CA ARG A 93 -8.85 -1.76 3.75
C ARG A 93 -9.23 -3.13 3.22
N VAL A 94 -9.84 -3.96 4.05
CA VAL A 94 -10.53 -5.17 3.59
C VAL A 94 -12.00 -4.84 3.40
N ARG A 95 -12.51 -4.99 2.18
CA ARG A 95 -13.92 -4.73 1.85
C ARG A 95 -14.78 -5.95 2.18
N GLN A 96 -15.98 -5.71 2.70
CA GLN A 96 -16.95 -6.75 3.03
C GLN A 96 -18.27 -6.53 2.28
N LYS A 97 -18.99 -7.62 1.99
CA LYS A 97 -20.27 -7.57 1.26
C LYS A 97 -21.35 -6.74 1.96
N ASP A 98 -21.33 -6.69 3.29
CA ASP A 98 -22.28 -5.96 4.12
C ASP A 98 -21.87 -4.49 4.37
N GLY A 99 -20.76 -4.03 3.79
CA GLY A 99 -20.23 -2.69 3.98
C GLY A 99 -19.41 -2.48 5.26
N SER A 100 -19.30 -3.49 6.14
CA SER A 100 -18.53 -3.43 7.40
C SER A 100 -17.01 -3.64 7.17
N GLY A 101 -16.47 -2.98 6.15
CA GLY A 101 -15.06 -3.09 5.79
C GLY A 101 -14.14 -2.80 6.98
N TYR A 102 -13.02 -3.51 7.04
CA TYR A 102 -12.00 -3.29 8.06
C TYR A 102 -10.92 -2.38 7.50
N LEU A 103 -10.71 -1.21 8.10
CA LEU A 103 -9.72 -0.21 7.70
C LEU A 103 -8.78 0.06 8.86
N THR A 104 -7.49 -0.07 8.61
CA THR A 104 -6.43 0.21 9.57
C THR A 104 -5.19 0.68 8.82
N GLY A 105 -4.25 1.27 9.55
CA GLY A 105 -2.95 1.59 9.02
C GLY A 105 -1.90 1.66 10.10
N THR A 106 -0.68 1.95 9.68
CA THR A 106 0.45 2.19 10.56
C THR A 106 1.16 3.44 10.07
N TRP A 107 1.11 4.48 10.91
CA TRP A 107 1.93 5.67 10.76
C TRP A 107 3.33 5.36 11.27
N ILE A 108 4.34 5.67 10.47
CA ILE A 108 5.74 5.44 10.79
C ILE A 108 6.41 6.80 10.75
N ASP A 109 6.89 7.29 11.89
CA ASP A 109 7.54 8.59 11.97
C ASP A 109 8.96 8.56 11.35
N PRO A 110 9.63 9.71 11.20
CA PRO A 110 10.96 9.76 10.60
C PRO A 110 12.04 9.09 11.45
N GLN A 111 11.74 8.59 12.65
CA GLN A 111 12.63 7.81 13.51
C GLN A 111 12.31 6.30 13.45
N GLY A 112 11.22 5.91 12.77
CA GLY A 112 10.75 4.53 12.68
C GLY A 112 9.85 4.10 13.83
N VAL A 113 9.39 5.03 14.67
CA VAL A 113 8.40 4.74 15.71
C VAL A 113 7.04 4.61 15.06
N THR A 114 6.32 3.54 15.42
CA THR A 114 5.01 3.25 14.86
C THR A 114 3.87 3.73 15.74
N GLN A 115 2.80 4.14 15.07
CA GLN A 115 1.49 4.29 15.68
C GLN A 115 0.47 3.57 14.80
N THR A 116 -0.27 2.63 15.38
CA THR A 116 -1.43 2.02 14.74
C THR A 116 -2.54 3.06 14.57
N LEU A 117 -3.11 3.11 13.38
CA LEU A 117 -4.26 3.92 13.03
C LEU A 117 -5.47 3.00 12.91
N HIS A 118 -6.54 3.36 13.60
CA HIS A 118 -7.80 2.64 13.55
C HIS A 118 -8.75 3.25 12.52
N ASN A 119 -9.86 2.57 12.23
CA ASN A 119 -10.85 3.02 11.26
C ASN A 119 -11.32 4.47 11.50
N ALA A 120 -11.51 4.87 12.77
CA ALA A 120 -11.94 6.22 13.12
C ALA A 120 -10.89 7.31 12.82
N ASP A 121 -9.61 6.94 12.69
CA ASP A 121 -8.52 7.88 12.43
C ASP A 121 -8.36 8.19 10.93
N ILE A 122 -8.97 7.37 10.06
CA ILE A 122 -8.70 7.35 8.62
C ILE A 122 -9.97 7.69 7.84
N GLN A 123 -9.87 8.66 6.94
CA GLN A 123 -10.90 8.94 5.93
C GLN A 123 -10.34 8.58 4.55
N LEU A 124 -10.83 7.49 3.95
CA LEU A 124 -10.40 7.01 2.63
C LEU A 124 -11.58 6.94 1.67
N THR A 125 -11.60 7.84 0.68
CA THR A 125 -12.73 7.99 -0.26
C THR A 125 -12.25 7.95 -1.71
N PRO A 126 -12.80 7.08 -2.58
CA PRO A 126 -12.56 7.14 -4.02
C PRO A 126 -13.05 8.48 -4.60
N LEU A 127 -12.23 9.12 -5.44
CA LEU A 127 -12.59 10.37 -6.13
C LEU A 127 -12.85 10.17 -7.63
N ALA A 128 -12.17 9.22 -8.26
CA ALA A 128 -12.38 8.88 -9.66
C ALA A 128 -12.03 7.40 -9.94
N THR A 129 -12.76 6.82 -10.88
CA THR A 129 -12.54 5.46 -11.38
C THR A 129 -12.00 5.47 -12.80
N THR A 130 -11.13 4.52 -13.12
CA THR A 130 -10.72 4.17 -14.47
C THR A 130 -11.47 2.91 -14.90
N GLU A 131 -12.07 2.96 -16.09
CA GLU A 131 -12.65 1.79 -16.74
C GLU A 131 -11.53 0.97 -17.40
N ILE A 132 -11.45 -0.31 -17.03
CA ILE A 132 -10.51 -1.30 -17.60
C ILE A 132 -11.34 -2.53 -17.97
N ASP A 133 -11.55 -2.71 -19.26
CA ASP A 133 -12.51 -3.68 -19.80
C ASP A 133 -13.91 -3.47 -19.16
N GLU A 134 -14.43 -4.46 -18.43
CA GLU A 134 -15.73 -4.38 -17.74
C GLU A 134 -15.61 -3.92 -16.27
N ARG A 135 -14.42 -3.52 -15.82
CA ARG A 135 -14.12 -3.23 -14.41
C ARG A 135 -14.00 -1.73 -14.15
N ARG A 136 -14.47 -1.32 -12.98
CA ARG A 136 -14.41 0.07 -12.50
C ARG A 136 -13.41 0.19 -11.36
N ILE A 137 -12.18 0.59 -11.68
CA ILE A 137 -11.09 0.61 -10.71
C ILE A 137 -10.89 2.02 -10.15
N PRO A 138 -10.99 2.26 -8.84
CA PRO A 138 -10.69 3.57 -8.25
C PRO A 138 -9.18 3.89 -8.32
N THR A 139 -8.80 4.80 -9.21
CA THR A 139 -7.39 5.17 -9.46
C THR A 139 -7.03 6.56 -8.94
N ARG A 140 -7.97 7.24 -8.27
CA ARG A 140 -7.75 8.50 -7.55
C ARG A 140 -8.51 8.49 -6.24
N TRP A 141 -7.83 8.84 -5.14
CA TRP A 141 -8.40 8.75 -3.79
C TRP A 141 -8.11 10.00 -2.99
N SER A 142 -9.06 10.39 -2.13
CA SER A 142 -8.81 11.27 -0.99
C SER A 142 -8.45 10.40 0.20
N LEU A 143 -7.32 10.73 0.85
CA LEU A 143 -6.86 10.09 2.07
C LEU A 143 -6.55 11.16 3.10
N LYS A 144 -7.26 11.11 4.24
CA LYS A 144 -7.05 12.02 5.36
C LYS A 144 -6.82 11.27 6.66
N ILE A 145 -5.89 11.79 7.45
CA ILE A 145 -5.64 11.37 8.83
C ILE A 145 -5.55 12.65 9.67
N PRO A 146 -6.69 13.19 10.16
CA PRO A 146 -6.72 14.49 10.82
C PRO A 146 -5.80 14.59 12.04
N GLY A 147 -5.69 13.52 12.83
CA GLY A 147 -4.78 13.45 13.99
C GLY A 147 -3.30 13.52 13.63
N LYS A 148 -2.94 13.40 12.35
CA LYS A 148 -1.58 13.54 11.81
C LYS A 148 -1.44 14.76 10.89
N GLY A 149 -2.50 15.55 10.70
CA GLY A 149 -2.51 16.66 9.76
C GLY A 149 -2.37 16.25 8.29
N LEU A 150 -2.61 14.98 7.95
CA LEU A 150 -2.51 14.49 6.57
C LEU A 150 -3.85 14.72 5.85
N ASP A 151 -3.79 15.41 4.71
CA ASP A 151 -4.90 15.53 3.75
C ASP A 151 -4.30 15.51 2.34
N ILE A 152 -4.33 14.34 1.68
CA ILE A 152 -3.71 14.14 0.38
C ILE A 152 -4.71 13.56 -0.62
N THR A 153 -4.42 13.81 -1.90
CA THR A 153 -5.12 13.17 -3.01
C THR A 153 -4.13 12.33 -3.80
N THR A 154 -4.23 11.00 -3.68
CA THR A 154 -3.39 10.07 -4.43
C THR A 154 -3.94 9.84 -5.83
N GLN A 155 -3.04 9.69 -6.79
CA GLN A 155 -3.37 9.41 -8.19
C GLN A 155 -2.41 8.38 -8.76
N ALA A 156 -2.96 7.36 -9.44
CA ALA A 156 -2.17 6.38 -10.18
C ALA A 156 -1.32 7.04 -11.28
N VAL A 157 -0.06 6.64 -11.39
CA VAL A 157 0.83 7.09 -12.48
C VAL A 157 0.42 6.43 -13.80
N ASN A 158 0.17 5.12 -13.76
CA ASN A 158 -0.47 4.39 -14.85
C ASN A 158 -1.85 3.90 -14.37
N PRO A 159 -2.95 4.52 -14.79
CA PRO A 159 -4.29 4.11 -14.34
C PRO A 159 -4.72 2.74 -14.89
N LYS A 160 -4.07 2.23 -15.95
CA LYS A 160 -4.40 0.95 -16.59
C LYS A 160 -3.45 -0.19 -16.19
N ALA A 161 -3.01 -0.21 -14.93
CA ALA A 161 -2.07 -1.20 -14.40
C ALA A 161 -2.79 -2.47 -13.86
N TRP A 162 -3.60 -3.09 -14.72
CA TRP A 162 -4.31 -4.32 -14.40
C TRP A 162 -3.43 -5.55 -14.67
N MET A 163 -3.44 -6.50 -13.75
CA MET A 163 -2.72 -7.77 -13.81
C MET A 163 -3.71 -8.92 -13.86
N ASP A 164 -3.84 -9.52 -15.04
CA ASP A 164 -4.77 -10.63 -15.30
C ASP A 164 -4.11 -11.98 -14.99
N LEU A 165 -3.97 -12.28 -13.70
CA LEU A 165 -3.41 -13.52 -13.16
C LEU A 165 -4.51 -14.39 -12.54
N ASN A 166 -4.15 -15.59 -12.04
CA ASN A 166 -5.11 -16.50 -11.38
C ASN A 166 -5.91 -15.84 -10.24
N ILE A 167 -5.27 -14.93 -9.51
CA ILE A 167 -5.95 -13.97 -8.65
C ILE A 167 -5.69 -12.61 -9.31
N PRO A 168 -6.70 -12.00 -9.94
CA PRO A 168 -6.48 -10.76 -10.66
C PRO A 168 -6.46 -9.56 -9.70
N TYR A 169 -5.65 -8.57 -10.04
CA TYR A 169 -5.47 -7.37 -9.22
C TYR A 169 -5.06 -6.17 -10.06
N TRP A 170 -5.28 -4.99 -9.51
CA TRP A 170 -4.68 -3.75 -9.97
C TRP A 170 -3.48 -3.44 -9.07
N GLU A 171 -2.31 -3.16 -9.64
CA GLU A 171 -1.15 -2.73 -8.88
C GLU A 171 -0.43 -1.59 -9.60
N GLY A 172 -0.03 -0.55 -8.87
CA GLY A 172 0.75 0.49 -9.51
C GLY A 172 1.24 1.60 -8.60
N PRO A 173 2.28 2.33 -9.05
CA PRO A 173 2.76 3.49 -8.34
C PRO A 173 1.71 4.60 -8.34
N VAL A 174 1.58 5.26 -7.19
CA VAL A 174 0.76 6.46 -7.01
C VAL A 174 1.65 7.65 -6.66
N LYS A 175 1.18 8.84 -6.99
CA LYS A 175 1.80 10.11 -6.62
C LYS A 175 0.76 11.05 -6.02
N PHE A 176 1.22 12.01 -5.23
CA PHE A 176 0.42 13.06 -4.63
C PHE A 176 1.31 14.26 -4.33
N GLU A 177 0.73 15.39 -3.94
CA GLU A 177 1.51 16.51 -3.43
C GLU A 177 2.12 16.13 -2.07
N GLY A 178 3.44 16.20 -1.94
CA GLY A 178 4.15 15.82 -0.72
C GLY A 178 4.52 14.34 -0.63
N GLY A 179 4.55 13.59 -1.74
CA GLY A 179 5.13 12.24 -1.73
C GLY A 179 4.76 11.32 -2.90
N VAL A 180 5.16 10.06 -2.72
CA VAL A 180 4.95 8.96 -3.69
C VAL A 180 4.56 7.69 -2.95
N GLY A 181 4.09 6.69 -3.68
CA GLY A 181 3.79 5.40 -3.07
C GLY A 181 3.34 4.35 -4.05
N TYR A 182 2.67 3.36 -3.51
CA TYR A 182 2.11 2.23 -4.24
C TYR A 182 0.68 1.97 -3.78
N LEU A 183 -0.15 1.50 -4.71
CA LEU A 183 -1.51 1.05 -4.44
C LEU A 183 -1.68 -0.35 -5.06
N GLU A 184 -2.24 -1.25 -4.28
CA GLU A 184 -2.65 -2.58 -4.72
C GLU A 184 -4.12 -2.78 -4.39
N MET A 185 -4.89 -3.33 -5.32
CA MET A 185 -6.32 -3.56 -5.16
C MET A 185 -6.73 -4.90 -5.77
N THR A 186 -7.47 -5.70 -5.02
CA THR A 186 -8.07 -6.95 -5.50
C THR A 186 -9.58 -6.88 -5.44
N GLY A 187 -10.30 -7.69 -6.22
CA GLY A 187 -11.74 -7.86 -6.03
C GLY A 187 -12.60 -6.66 -6.49
N TYR A 188 -12.21 -6.09 -7.64
CA TYR A 188 -12.99 -5.13 -8.43
C TYR A 188 -13.36 -5.72 -9.78
#